data_AF-A0A958QV51-F1
#
_entry.id   AF-A0A958QV51-F1
#
_cell.length_a   1.000
_cell.length_b   1.000
_cell.length_c   1.000
_cell.angle_alpha   90.00
_cell.angle_beta   90.00
_cell.angle_gamma   90.00
#
_symmetry.space_group_name_H-M   'P 1'
#
loop_
_entity.id
_entity.type
_entity.pdbx_description
1 polymer ?
#
loop_
_entity_poly.entity_id
_entity_poly.type
_entity_poly.pdbx_seq_one_letter_code
_entity_poly.pdbx_strand_id
1 'polypeptide(L)' 'MNKSNQNISFKGNKIEVSGRELKEGDKLPTFKLTGQDLQDFDNSKFTGKVLVVCSVPSLDTPVC' A
#
# COMPACT_ATOMS: atom_id res chain seq x y z
N MET A 1 -15.68 10.64 -4.44
CA MET A 1 -14.51 9.92 -3.88
C MET A 1 -14.78 9.59 -2.42
N ASN A 2 -14.64 8.34 -2.01
CA ASN A 2 -14.73 7.96 -0.59
C ASN A 2 -13.43 8.39 0.11
N LYS A 3 -13.54 9.24 1.14
CA LYS A 3 -12.41 9.77 1.92
C LYS A 3 -12.08 8.84 3.08
N SER A 4 -10.79 8.58 3.32
CA SER A 4 -10.34 7.87 4.52
C SER A 4 -10.28 8.84 5.72
N ASN A 5 -10.64 8.37 6.92
CA ASN A 5 -10.57 9.16 8.16
C ASN A 5 -9.20 9.03 8.86
N GLN A 6 -8.13 8.90 8.09
CA GLN A 6 -6.77 8.69 8.62
C GLN A 6 -6.13 9.99 9.09
N ASN A 7 -5.38 9.93 10.20
CA ASN A 7 -4.58 11.07 10.67
C ASN A 7 -3.19 11.05 10.04
N ILE A 8 -3.12 11.34 8.75
CA ILE A 8 -1.86 11.41 8.00
C ILE A 8 -1.46 12.87 7.83
N SER A 9 -0.20 13.17 8.12
CA SER A 9 0.37 14.50 7.95
C SER A 9 1.65 14.47 7.13
N PHE A 10 1.91 15.55 6.39
CA PHE A 10 3.16 15.79 5.70
C PHE A 10 3.70 17.15 6.10
N LYS A 11 4.88 17.17 6.74
CA LYS A 11 5.51 18.38 7.28
C LYS A 11 4.55 19.20 8.17
N GLY A 12 3.79 18.52 9.03
CA GLY A 12 2.83 19.12 9.95
C GLY A 12 1.47 19.49 9.34
N ASN A 13 1.32 19.40 8.02
CA ASN A 13 0.03 19.67 7.36
C ASN A 13 -0.76 18.37 7.18
N LYS A 14 -2.04 18.37 7.54
CA LYS A 14 -2.92 17.23 7.30
C LYS A 14 -3.10 17.02 5.80
N ILE A 15 -3.00 15.77 5.35
CA ILE A 15 -3.27 15.39 3.96
C ILE A 15 -4.46 14.44 3.87
N GLU A 16 -5.25 14.57 2.81
CA GLU A 16 -6.33 13.64 2.52
C GLU A 16 -5.78 12.43 1.76
N VAL A 17 -6.21 11.23 2.15
CA VAL A 17 -5.89 9.98 1.44
C VAL A 17 -7.19 9.33 1.00
N SER A 18 -7.20 8.83 -0.24
CA SER A 18 -8.36 8.20 -0.87
C SER A 18 -8.52 6.73 -0.45
N GLY A 19 -9.74 6.23 -0.57
CA GLY A 19 -10.06 4.83 -0.32
C GLY A 19 -10.47 4.56 1.12
N ARG A 20 -10.58 3.27 1.44
CA ARG A 20 -10.92 2.80 2.79
C ARG A 20 -9.65 2.32 3.50
N GLU A 21 -9.65 2.48 4.81
CA GLU A 21 -8.70 1.78 5.66
C GLU A 21 -8.99 0.27 5.65
N LEU A 22 -7.93 -0.53 5.64
CA LEU A 22 -7.99 -1.97 5.87
C LEU A 22 -7.89 -2.23 7.38
N LYS A 23 -8.72 -3.14 7.88
CA LYS A 23 -8.79 -3.57 9.28
C LYS A 23 -8.42 -5.03 9.39
N GLU A 24 -8.11 -5.48 10.61
CA GLU A 24 -7.87 -6.88 10.88
C GLU A 24 -9.05 -7.76 10.41
N GLY A 25 -8.73 -8.88 9.77
CA GLY A 25 -9.71 -9.78 9.17
C GLY A 25 -10.17 -9.37 7.76
N ASP A 26 -9.84 -8.17 7.28
CA ASP A 26 -10.08 -7.82 5.89
C ASP A 26 -9.25 -8.71 4.96
N LYS A 27 -9.89 -9.19 3.89
CA LYS A 27 -9.16 -9.83 2.79
C LYS A 27 -8.31 -8.77 2.08
N LEU A 28 -7.04 -9.11 1.82
CA LEU A 28 -6.15 -8.26 1.05
C LEU A 28 -6.75 -8.03 -0.36
N PRO A 29 -6.90 -6.77 -0.81
CA PRO A 29 -7.34 -6.48 -2.17
C PRO A 29 -6.40 -7.09 -3.20
N THR A 30 -6.95 -7.59 -4.30
CA THR A 30 -6.14 -8.06 -5.42
C THR A 30 -5.32 -6.90 -5.99
N PHE A 31 -4.02 -7.13 -6.18
CA PHE A 31 -3.12 -6.19 -6.80
C PHE A 31 -2.38 -6.86 -7.96
N LYS A 32 -1.99 -6.03 -8.93
CA LYS A 32 -1.06 -6.37 -10.00
C LYS A 32 -0.10 -5.20 -10.13
N LEU A 33 1.18 -5.46 -9.94
CA LEU A 33 2.28 -4.52 -9.92
C LEU A 33 3.33 -4.94 -10.96
N THR A 34 4.35 -4.11 -11.13
CA THR A 34 5.50 -4.40 -12.00
C THR A 34 6.69 -4.79 -11.13
N GLY A 35 7.28 -5.96 -11.42
CA GLY A 35 8.51 -6.44 -10.77
C GLY A 35 9.76 -5.69 -11.24
N GLN A 36 10.88 -5.94 -10.58
CA GLN A 36 12.19 -5.38 -10.97
C GLN A 36 12.64 -5.86 -12.36
N ASP A 37 12.19 -7.05 -12.75
CA ASP A 37 12.38 -7.65 -14.07
C ASP A 37 11.37 -7.14 -15.11
N LEU A 38 10.57 -6.14 -14.77
CA LEU A 38 9.48 -5.56 -15.57
C LEU A 38 8.31 -6.52 -15.84
N GLN A 39 8.30 -7.69 -15.19
CA GLN A 39 7.23 -8.66 -15.34
C GLN A 39 6.06 -8.37 -14.39
N ASP A 40 4.90 -8.93 -14.72
CA ASP A 40 3.74 -8.85 -13.86
C ASP A 40 4.00 -9.50 -12.49
N PHE A 41 3.62 -8.79 -11.43
CA PHE A 41 3.76 -9.19 -10.04
C PHE A 41 2.43 -9.02 -9.29
N ASP A 42 1.78 -10.12 -8.97
CA ASP A 42 0.46 -10.10 -8.32
C ASP A 42 0.44 -10.93 -7.03
N ASN A 43 -0.67 -10.83 -6.30
CA ASN A 43 -0.84 -11.48 -5.01
C ASN A 43 -0.89 -13.01 -5.07
N SER A 44 -1.13 -13.63 -6.24
CA SER A 44 -1.18 -15.09 -6.37
C SER A 44 0.17 -15.75 -6.09
N LYS A 45 1.28 -15.01 -6.30
CA LYS A 45 2.66 -15.45 -6.02
C LYS A 45 2.93 -15.76 -4.55
N PHE A 46 2.04 -15.34 -3.63
CA PHE A 46 2.19 -15.49 -2.18
C PHE A 46 1.22 -16.51 -1.55
N THR A 47 0.51 -17.30 -2.35
CA THR A 47 -0.39 -18.33 -1.83
C THR A 47 0.30 -19.25 -0.83
N GLY A 48 -0.30 -19.42 0.36
CA GLY A 48 0.23 -20.26 1.43
C GLY A 48 1.42 -19.68 2.20
N LYS A 49 1.81 -18.43 1.93
CA LYS A 49 2.90 -17.72 2.62
C LYS A 49 2.36 -16.55 3.42
N VAL A 50 3.08 -16.20 4.49
CA VAL A 50 2.88 -14.91 5.16
C VAL A 50 3.43 -13.81 4.24
N LEU A 51 2.62 -12.79 3.98
CA LEU A 51 2.98 -11.63 3.18
C LEU A 51 2.95 -10.37 4.05
N VAL A 52 4.07 -9.65 4.10
CA VAL A 52 4.16 -8.31 4.68
C VAL A 52 4.20 -7.29 3.54
N VAL A 53 3.30 -6.32 3.55
CA VAL A 53 3.25 -5.24 2.55
C VAL A 53 3.72 -3.95 3.19
N CYS A 54 4.81 -3.37 2.66
CA CYS A 54 5.30 -2.06 3.04
C CYS A 54 5.17 -1.12 1.84
N SER A 55 4.38 -0.05 1.97
CA SER A 55 4.23 0.98 0.94
C SER A 55 4.93 2.26 1.38
N VAL A 56 5.67 2.86 0.45
CA VAL A 56 6.40 4.12 0.67
C VAL A 56 6.06 5.12 -0.45
N PRO A 57 6.11 6.44 -0.18
CA PRO A 57 5.90 7.45 -1.21
C PRO A 57 6.92 7.39 -2.36
N SER A 58 8.20 7.16 -2.03
CA SER A 58 9.29 7.05 -3.02
C SER A 58 10.53 6.44 -2.38
N LEU A 59 11.09 5.42 -3.04
CA LEU A 59 12.36 4.78 -2.65
C LEU A 59 13.58 5.70 -2.82
N ASP A 60 13.44 6.80 -3.56
CA ASP A 60 14.52 7.77 -3.81
C ASP A 60 14.61 8.86 -2.74
N THR A 61 13.99 8.64 -1.57
CA THR A 61 13.98 9.61 -0.46
C THR A 61 14.67 9.02 0.76
N PRO A 62 15.44 9.80 1.55
CA PRO A 62 16.28 9.26 2.63
C PRO A 62 15.54 8.57 3.79
N VAL A 63 14.23 8.77 3.90
CA VAL A 63 13.41 8.23 4.99
C VAL A 63 12.79 6.88 4.63
N CYS A 64 12.41 6.72 3.36
CA CYS A 64 11.71 5.54 2.87
C CYS A 64 12.69 4.42 2.56
#